data_AF-A0A5A7RV65-F1
#
_entry.id   AF-A0A5A7RV65-F1
#
_cell.length_a   1.000
_cell.length_b   1.000
_cell.length_c   1.000
_cell.angle_alpha   90.00
_cell.angle_beta   90.00
_cell.angle_gamma   90.00
#
_symmetry.space_group_name_H-M   'P 1'
#
loop_
_entity.id
_entity.type
_entity.pdbx_description
1 polymer ?
#
loop_
_entity_poly.entity_id
_entity_poly.type
_entity_poly.pdbx_seq_one_letter_code
_entity_poly.pdbx_strand_id
1 'polypeptide(L)'
;MEPPERLEDNEELINFLNNKSRKLKRKWRILLIVAIILGATVSSAIAYHAYTTGKKLKGDGSYFFHHPNDYWKYLTAKDKNDIDGDGIPNDIEEKYGLNMFYAGDAGEDWNHNGFTNLHDYQLGLDPTREYPKVFIDLLHKLSANEQKAYCNEFVKNTNLTREGLQQVEFLLSLSDDEFQQALEQGLIANNNWDGDGFSNYFDEFISNLYDPLIPNDRYAILVSDIGFCPTETYWEKHDEAIMNYTVSKDIKRWLIEKEGFPEENIIELGEPANTFENFTKAMDKIAKVSDENDIVYISLVGHGGNGFFCFENKDNPNSWRWYTRISKVLDKINCKALIITIDACYSGSAIEPLSKGKQPRIVMTQTTADRPGGNAELVRYFITGLADPDIDKDGNGFISVKEAFIGARRAIAYNEKMRMKEFRVSKEEIKIPQFADPHNLSDKIYIGDYTEPERDRIIKGLYDWYFWEDGLLSEEETDELLGKLEN
;
A
#
# COMPACT_ATOMS: atom_id res chain seq x y z
N MET A 1 -33.90 62.10 7.19
CA MET A 1 -33.27 61.47 6.02
C MET A 1 -33.74 62.26 4.80
N GLU A 2 -32.80 62.93 4.14
CA GLU A 2 -33.04 63.70 2.91
C GLU A 2 -33.50 62.78 1.78
N PRO A 3 -34.25 63.29 0.77
CA PRO A 3 -34.66 62.49 -0.36
C PRO A 3 -33.44 62.01 -1.16
N PRO A 4 -33.45 60.79 -1.73
CA PRO A 4 -32.32 60.31 -2.52
C PRO A 4 -32.11 61.20 -3.75
N GLU A 5 -30.83 61.47 -4.06
CA GLU A 5 -30.40 62.23 -5.24
C GLU A 5 -31.02 61.68 -6.53
N ARG A 6 -31.31 62.58 -7.47
CA ARG A 6 -31.89 62.23 -8.77
C ARG A 6 -30.94 61.30 -9.53
N LEU A 7 -31.53 60.28 -10.16
CA LEU A 7 -30.90 59.27 -11.04
C LEU A 7 -30.09 59.80 -12.24
N GLU A 8 -29.92 61.11 -12.40
CA GLU A 8 -29.20 61.70 -13.54
C GLU A 8 -27.67 61.56 -13.43
N ASP A 9 -27.13 61.24 -12.24
CA ASP A 9 -25.69 61.22 -12.00
C ASP A 9 -25.02 59.82 -12.00
N ASN A 10 -25.74 58.77 -12.44
CA ASN A 10 -25.22 57.39 -12.43
C ASN A 10 -24.68 56.96 -13.82
N GLU A 11 -23.51 57.49 -14.20
CA GLU A 11 -22.88 57.31 -15.53
C GLU A 11 -22.64 55.84 -15.93
N GLU A 12 -22.34 54.96 -14.96
CA GLU A 12 -22.14 53.52 -15.23
C GLU A 12 -23.43 52.83 -15.72
N LEU A 13 -24.59 53.25 -15.21
CA LEU A 13 -25.90 52.70 -15.56
C LEU A 13 -26.33 53.11 -16.98
N ILE A 14 -26.01 54.35 -17.38
CA ILE A 14 -26.26 54.87 -18.73
C ILE A 14 -25.42 54.08 -19.75
N ASN A 15 -24.17 53.80 -19.43
CA ASN A 15 -23.29 53.00 -20.28
C ASN A 15 -23.73 51.53 -20.39
N PHE A 16 -24.18 50.91 -19.30
CA PHE A 16 -24.69 49.53 -19.31
C PHE A 16 -25.96 49.36 -20.19
N LEU A 17 -26.90 50.29 -20.11
CA LEU A 17 -28.16 50.24 -20.86
C LEU A 17 -28.00 50.56 -22.36
N ASN A 18 -26.97 51.34 -22.72
CA ASN A 18 -26.72 51.72 -24.11
C ASN A 18 -26.20 50.56 -24.98
N ASN A 19 -25.55 49.55 -24.37
CA ASN A 19 -24.89 48.45 -25.08
C ASN A 19 -25.77 47.19 -25.36
N LYS A 20 -27.09 47.19 -25.09
CA LYS A 20 -27.98 46.04 -25.36
C LYS A 20 -29.05 46.32 -26.43
N SER A 21 -29.49 45.27 -27.14
CA SER A 21 -30.43 45.36 -28.28
C SER A 21 -31.82 45.94 -27.93
N ARG A 22 -32.49 46.56 -28.91
CA ARG A 22 -33.79 47.28 -28.74
C ARG A 22 -34.90 46.44 -28.07
N LYS A 23 -34.91 45.11 -28.24
CA LYS A 23 -35.90 44.20 -27.64
C LYS A 23 -35.69 44.01 -26.12
N LEU A 24 -34.43 44.10 -25.66
CA LEU A 24 -34.10 44.11 -24.24
C LEU A 24 -34.55 45.42 -23.59
N LYS A 25 -34.27 46.57 -24.22
CA LYS A 25 -34.59 47.91 -23.69
C LYS A 25 -36.06 48.07 -23.25
N ARG A 26 -37.00 47.37 -23.88
CA ARG A 26 -38.44 47.43 -23.55
C ARG A 26 -38.82 46.61 -22.31
N LYS A 27 -38.19 45.45 -22.09
CA LYS A 27 -38.37 44.64 -20.86
C LYS A 27 -37.76 45.34 -19.64
N TRP A 28 -36.59 45.95 -19.81
CA TRP A 28 -35.90 46.69 -18.75
C TRP A 28 -36.64 47.97 -18.33
N ARG A 29 -37.32 48.66 -19.27
CA ARG A 29 -38.19 49.81 -18.95
C ARG A 29 -39.36 49.46 -18.03
N ILE A 30 -39.96 48.27 -18.18
CA ILE A 30 -41.07 47.83 -17.32
C ILE A 30 -40.57 47.53 -15.91
N LEU A 31 -39.42 46.87 -15.80
CA LEU A 31 -38.69 46.63 -14.54
C LEU A 31 -38.32 47.93 -13.81
N LEU A 32 -37.87 48.94 -14.55
CA LEU A 32 -37.55 50.27 -14.03
C LEU A 32 -38.80 50.97 -13.45
N ILE A 33 -39.94 50.88 -14.14
CA ILE A 33 -41.20 51.48 -13.69
C ILE A 33 -41.71 50.77 -12.43
N VAL A 34 -41.56 49.45 -12.34
CA VAL A 34 -41.92 48.67 -11.15
C VAL A 34 -41.01 49.01 -9.96
N ALA A 35 -39.71 49.22 -10.19
CA ALA A 35 -38.76 49.68 -9.16
C ALA A 35 -39.14 51.06 -8.60
N ILE A 36 -39.48 52.00 -9.48
CA ILE A 36 -39.91 53.36 -9.14
C ILE A 36 -41.22 53.37 -8.34
N ILE A 37 -42.18 52.50 -8.67
CA ILE A 37 -43.48 52.40 -7.97
C ILE A 37 -43.33 51.78 -6.57
N LEU A 38 -42.37 50.87 -6.37
CA LEU A 38 -42.16 50.16 -5.11
C LEU A 38 -41.14 50.83 -4.18
N GLY A 39 -40.59 52.00 -4.55
CA GLY A 39 -39.54 52.68 -3.76
C GLY A 39 -38.23 51.89 -3.69
N ALA A 40 -38.01 50.95 -4.61
CA ALA A 40 -36.85 50.09 -4.65
C ALA A 40 -35.85 50.59 -5.70
N THR A 41 -34.56 50.44 -5.44
CA THR A 41 -33.55 50.75 -6.46
C THR A 41 -33.73 49.83 -7.68
N VAL A 42 -33.34 50.29 -8.86
CA VAL A 42 -33.39 49.49 -10.10
C VAL A 42 -32.66 48.15 -9.89
N SER A 43 -31.53 48.16 -9.18
CA SER A 43 -30.78 46.98 -8.75
C SER A 43 -31.62 45.98 -7.96
N SER A 44 -32.43 46.46 -7.01
CA SER A 44 -33.33 45.62 -6.20
C SER A 44 -34.44 44.96 -7.04
N ALA A 45 -34.97 45.66 -8.04
CA ALA A 45 -35.99 45.09 -8.93
C ALA A 45 -35.42 44.03 -9.89
N ILE A 46 -34.17 44.21 -10.33
CA ILE A 46 -33.45 43.24 -11.15
C ILE A 46 -33.14 41.98 -10.34
N ALA A 47 -32.68 42.15 -9.11
CA ALA A 47 -32.45 41.05 -8.16
C ALA A 47 -33.73 40.26 -7.87
N TYR A 48 -34.83 40.96 -7.59
CA TYR A 48 -36.14 40.34 -7.38
C TYR A 48 -36.64 39.59 -8.63
N HIS A 49 -36.39 40.11 -9.83
CA HIS A 49 -36.75 39.43 -11.08
C HIS A 49 -35.86 38.22 -11.37
N ALA A 50 -34.56 38.29 -11.11
CA ALA A 50 -33.66 37.14 -11.24
C ALA A 50 -34.05 36.00 -10.28
N TYR A 51 -34.30 36.35 -9.02
CA TYR A 51 -34.84 35.46 -7.98
C TYR A 51 -36.17 34.82 -8.40
N THR A 52 -37.18 35.62 -8.74
CA THR A 52 -38.53 35.11 -9.09
C THR A 52 -38.62 34.36 -10.42
N THR A 53 -37.63 34.51 -11.32
CA THR A 53 -37.63 33.80 -12.61
C THR A 53 -36.77 32.55 -12.63
N GLY A 54 -36.07 32.21 -11.53
CA GLY A 54 -35.26 30.99 -11.42
C GLY A 54 -34.18 30.88 -12.48
N LYS A 55 -33.69 32.01 -12.99
CA LYS A 55 -32.73 32.01 -14.10
C LYS A 55 -31.36 31.59 -13.62
N LYS A 56 -30.99 30.33 -13.92
CA LYS A 56 -29.61 29.85 -13.89
C LYS A 56 -28.72 30.75 -14.76
N LEU A 57 -27.54 31.09 -14.27
CA LEU A 57 -26.51 31.76 -15.07
C LEU A 57 -26.10 30.86 -16.24
N LYS A 58 -25.70 31.46 -17.37
CA LYS A 58 -25.08 30.73 -18.49
C LYS A 58 -23.56 30.90 -18.35
N GLY A 59 -22.89 29.77 -18.15
CA GLY A 59 -21.49 29.64 -17.74
C GLY A 59 -21.50 28.68 -16.54
N ASP A 60 -21.06 27.45 -16.77
CA ASP A 60 -20.81 26.29 -15.88
C ASP A 60 -21.82 25.74 -14.82
N GLY A 61 -22.48 26.42 -13.89
CA GLY A 61 -23.22 25.69 -12.80
C GLY A 61 -24.32 26.49 -12.08
N SER A 62 -25.57 26.02 -12.06
CA SER A 62 -26.30 25.36 -10.94
C SER A 62 -26.78 26.20 -9.75
N TYR A 63 -26.37 27.45 -9.53
CA TYR A 63 -26.76 28.14 -8.28
C TYR A 63 -28.22 28.60 -8.20
N PHE A 64 -28.87 28.35 -7.06
CA PHE A 64 -30.20 28.89 -6.71
C PHE A 64 -30.04 30.10 -5.78
N PHE A 65 -30.69 31.22 -6.12
CA PHE A 65 -30.78 32.36 -5.20
C PHE A 65 -31.88 32.07 -4.18
N HIS A 66 -31.54 31.98 -2.91
CA HIS A 66 -32.48 31.70 -1.82
C HIS A 66 -33.07 33.00 -1.25
N HIS A 67 -32.41 34.13 -1.49
CA HIS A 67 -32.84 35.46 -1.08
C HIS A 67 -32.53 36.52 -2.16
N PRO A 68 -33.34 37.59 -2.30
CA PRO A 68 -33.05 38.70 -3.23
C PRO A 68 -31.69 39.37 -3.02
N ASN A 69 -31.10 39.26 -1.83
CA ASN A 69 -29.78 39.81 -1.52
C ASN A 69 -28.64 38.98 -2.12
N ASP A 70 -28.84 37.70 -2.38
CA ASP A 70 -27.82 36.79 -2.94
C ASP A 70 -27.42 37.23 -4.35
N TYR A 71 -28.41 37.68 -5.14
CA TYR A 71 -28.16 38.24 -6.46
C TYR A 71 -27.37 39.56 -6.40
N TRP A 72 -27.61 40.38 -5.37
CA TRP A 72 -26.83 41.60 -5.17
C TRP A 72 -25.39 41.27 -4.79
N LYS A 73 -25.18 40.34 -3.83
CA LYS A 73 -23.85 39.84 -3.45
C LYS A 73 -23.09 39.31 -4.66
N TYR A 74 -23.72 38.44 -5.47
CA TYR A 74 -23.14 37.95 -6.71
C TYR A 74 -22.70 39.08 -7.65
N LEU A 75 -23.52 40.12 -7.87
CA LEU A 75 -23.15 41.21 -8.78
C LEU A 75 -21.97 42.01 -8.24
N THR A 76 -21.96 42.32 -6.94
CA THR A 76 -20.94 43.17 -6.30
C THR A 76 -19.70 42.40 -5.85
N ALA A 77 -19.70 41.07 -5.90
CA ALA A 77 -18.59 40.23 -5.49
C ALA A 77 -17.30 40.60 -6.23
N LYS A 78 -16.23 40.78 -5.45
CA LYS A 78 -14.89 41.15 -5.95
C LYS A 78 -14.25 39.99 -6.70
N ASP A 79 -14.38 38.79 -6.16
CA ASP A 79 -14.06 37.53 -6.83
C ASP A 79 -15.37 36.84 -7.21
N LYS A 80 -15.44 36.22 -8.39
CA LYS A 80 -16.62 35.45 -8.81
C LYS A 80 -16.52 33.98 -8.42
N ASN A 81 -15.35 33.53 -7.98
CA ASN A 81 -15.12 32.17 -7.48
C ASN A 81 -15.31 32.03 -5.97
N ASP A 82 -15.37 33.15 -5.25
CA ASP A 82 -15.61 33.27 -3.80
C ASP A 82 -16.50 34.51 -3.61
N ILE A 83 -17.82 34.30 -3.66
CA ILE A 83 -18.80 35.39 -3.83
C ILE A 83 -18.91 36.27 -2.58
N ASP A 84 -18.80 35.67 -1.40
CA ASP A 84 -18.92 36.38 -0.13
C ASP A 84 -17.57 36.73 0.52
N GLY A 85 -16.47 36.22 -0.04
CA GLY A 85 -15.11 36.66 0.23
C GLY A 85 -14.53 36.13 1.53
N ASP A 86 -14.98 34.96 1.98
CA ASP A 86 -14.53 34.33 3.23
C ASP A 86 -13.31 33.41 3.05
N GLY A 87 -12.89 33.17 1.80
CA GLY A 87 -11.75 32.34 1.45
C GLY A 87 -12.09 30.90 1.09
N ILE A 88 -13.36 30.50 1.10
CA ILE A 88 -13.85 29.21 0.60
C ILE A 88 -14.44 29.41 -0.81
N PRO A 89 -13.98 28.69 -1.84
CA PRO A 89 -14.54 28.81 -3.17
C PRO A 89 -15.98 28.28 -3.29
N ASN A 90 -16.81 28.92 -4.11
CA ASN A 90 -18.24 28.60 -4.26
C ASN A 90 -18.49 27.12 -4.63
N ASP A 91 -17.59 26.50 -5.41
CA ASP A 91 -17.71 25.09 -5.81
C ASP A 91 -17.44 24.13 -4.64
N ILE A 92 -16.56 24.53 -3.73
CA ILE A 92 -16.30 23.84 -2.46
C ILE A 92 -17.49 24.02 -1.52
N GLU A 93 -18.02 25.23 -1.42
CA GLU A 93 -19.20 25.51 -0.61
C GLU A 93 -20.42 24.73 -1.10
N GLU A 94 -20.68 24.72 -2.41
CA GLU A 94 -21.76 23.91 -3.01
C GLU A 94 -21.54 22.42 -2.74
N LYS A 95 -20.30 21.93 -2.85
CA LYS A 95 -19.96 20.52 -2.59
C LYS A 95 -20.28 20.09 -1.16
N TYR A 96 -19.99 20.93 -0.17
CA TYR A 96 -20.16 20.62 1.25
C TYR A 96 -21.44 21.19 1.87
N GLY A 97 -22.25 21.89 1.07
CA GLY A 97 -23.50 22.49 1.53
C GLY A 97 -23.32 23.74 2.41
N LEU A 98 -22.16 24.39 2.35
CA LEU A 98 -21.93 25.74 2.87
C LEU A 98 -22.66 26.77 1.98
N ASN A 99 -22.71 28.01 2.43
CA ASN A 99 -23.47 29.08 1.81
C ASN A 99 -22.55 30.16 1.22
N MET A 100 -22.32 30.07 -0.10
CA MET A 100 -21.57 31.06 -0.92
C MET A 100 -22.07 32.50 -0.91
N PHE A 101 -23.16 32.76 -0.19
CA PHE A 101 -23.69 34.09 0.02
C PHE A 101 -23.65 34.46 1.51
N TYR A 102 -22.95 33.75 2.39
CA TYR A 102 -22.86 34.00 3.83
C TYR A 102 -21.50 33.64 4.44
N ALA A 103 -20.53 34.54 4.25
CA ALA A 103 -19.20 34.54 4.87
C ALA A 103 -19.08 34.24 6.40
N GLY A 104 -20.19 34.18 7.15
CA GLY A 104 -20.15 33.82 8.56
C GLY A 104 -20.01 32.32 8.80
N ASP A 105 -20.44 31.47 7.87
CA ASP A 105 -20.37 30.02 8.03
C ASP A 105 -18.93 29.48 7.89
N ALA A 106 -18.04 30.15 7.17
CA ALA A 106 -16.59 29.88 7.21
C ALA A 106 -16.00 29.88 8.64
N GLY A 107 -16.59 30.65 9.55
CA GLY A 107 -16.20 30.74 10.95
C GLY A 107 -16.93 29.76 11.88
N GLU A 108 -17.89 28.99 11.38
CA GLU A 108 -18.61 27.98 12.14
C GLU A 108 -17.83 26.66 12.19
N ASP A 109 -18.16 25.79 13.14
CA ASP A 109 -17.58 24.45 13.33
C ASP A 109 -18.72 23.42 13.20
N TRP A 110 -18.97 22.98 11.96
CA TRP A 110 -20.13 22.15 11.64
C TRP A 110 -19.96 20.68 12.04
N ASN A 111 -18.74 20.16 12.00
CA ASN A 111 -18.43 18.79 12.42
C ASN A 111 -18.05 18.68 13.91
N HIS A 112 -18.00 19.81 14.64
CA HIS A 112 -17.73 19.90 16.07
C HIS A 112 -16.34 19.35 16.48
N ASN A 113 -15.36 19.47 15.59
CA ASN A 113 -13.99 19.00 15.82
C ASN A 113 -13.08 20.07 16.47
N GLY A 114 -13.60 21.29 16.69
CA GLY A 114 -12.87 22.42 17.26
C GLY A 114 -12.14 23.30 16.24
N PHE A 115 -12.26 23.00 14.94
CA PHE A 115 -11.77 23.81 13.83
C PHE A 115 -12.95 24.47 13.09
N THR A 116 -12.70 25.62 12.45
CA THR A 116 -13.73 26.26 11.64
C THR A 116 -13.80 25.62 10.25
N ASN A 117 -14.92 25.82 9.55
CA ASN A 117 -15.12 25.32 8.19
C ASN A 117 -14.00 25.78 7.23
N LEU A 118 -13.54 27.04 7.37
CA LEU A 118 -12.41 27.56 6.61
C LEU A 118 -11.09 26.84 6.94
N HIS A 119 -10.86 26.47 8.20
CA HIS A 119 -9.64 25.79 8.60
C HIS A 119 -9.61 24.35 8.06
N ASP A 120 -10.71 23.62 8.17
CA ASP A 120 -10.86 22.29 7.56
C ASP A 120 -10.60 22.35 6.06
N TYR A 121 -11.19 23.33 5.35
CA TYR A 121 -10.93 23.54 3.94
C TYR A 121 -9.44 23.79 3.64
N GLN A 122 -8.76 24.63 4.43
CA GLN A 122 -7.33 24.93 4.26
C GLN A 122 -6.43 23.70 4.47
N LEU A 123 -6.87 22.74 5.27
CA LEU A 123 -6.20 21.45 5.49
C LEU A 123 -6.61 20.37 4.47
N GLY A 124 -7.51 20.68 3.53
CA GLY A 124 -8.03 19.70 2.57
C GLY A 124 -8.98 18.68 3.20
N LEU A 125 -9.59 19.02 4.34
CA LEU A 125 -10.62 18.23 5.02
C LEU A 125 -12.02 18.65 4.52
N ASP A 126 -12.96 17.72 4.56
CA ASP A 126 -14.40 17.98 4.46
C ASP A 126 -14.92 18.62 5.77
N PRO A 127 -15.41 19.88 5.74
CA PRO A 127 -15.91 20.62 6.91
C PRO A 127 -17.13 20.02 7.60
N THR A 128 -17.84 19.11 6.94
CA THR A 128 -19.06 18.48 7.45
C THR A 128 -18.83 17.07 7.96
N ARG A 129 -17.63 16.53 7.73
CA ARG A 129 -17.28 15.17 8.07
C ARG A 129 -16.66 15.09 9.46
N GLU A 130 -17.10 14.11 10.23
CA GLU A 130 -16.43 13.70 11.44
C GLU A 130 -15.21 12.80 11.10
N TYR A 131 -14.05 13.13 11.68
CA TYR A 131 -12.82 12.35 11.55
C TYR A 131 -12.54 11.56 12.85
N PRO A 132 -11.69 10.52 12.81
CA PRO A 132 -11.28 9.81 14.00
C PRO A 132 -10.75 10.77 15.07
N LYS A 133 -11.23 10.64 16.31
CA LYS A 133 -10.85 11.53 17.42
C LYS A 133 -9.33 11.64 17.61
N VAL A 134 -8.61 10.52 17.48
CA VAL A 134 -7.14 10.48 17.63
C VAL A 134 -6.42 11.38 16.62
N PHE A 135 -6.94 11.47 15.39
CA PHE A 135 -6.40 12.36 14.35
C PHE A 135 -6.66 13.82 14.70
N ILE A 136 -7.88 14.15 15.15
CA ILE A 136 -8.21 15.51 15.61
C ILE A 136 -7.37 15.92 16.83
N ASP A 137 -7.20 15.01 17.80
CA ASP A 137 -6.35 15.23 18.98
C ASP A 137 -4.90 15.53 18.57
N LEU A 138 -4.37 14.83 17.55
CA LEU A 138 -3.05 15.14 16.99
C LEU A 138 -3.04 16.54 16.37
N LEU A 139 -4.01 16.88 15.50
CA LEU A 139 -4.04 18.21 14.87
C LEU A 139 -4.05 19.35 15.90
N HIS A 140 -4.77 19.20 17.02
CA HIS A 140 -4.77 20.20 18.10
C HIS A 140 -3.42 20.34 18.82
N LYS A 141 -2.54 19.33 18.76
CA LYS A 141 -1.16 19.41 19.27
C LYS A 141 -0.19 20.09 18.30
N LEU A 142 -0.54 20.15 17.02
CA LEU A 142 0.33 20.66 15.95
C LEU A 142 0.11 22.16 15.73
N SER A 143 1.16 22.87 15.33
CA SER A 143 1.05 24.22 14.77
C SER A 143 0.41 24.21 13.38
N ALA A 144 -0.08 25.36 12.89
CA ALA A 144 -0.75 25.44 11.59
C ALA A 144 0.11 24.93 10.40
N ASN A 145 1.43 25.14 10.46
CA ASN A 145 2.34 24.64 9.41
C ASN A 145 2.49 23.11 9.47
N GLU A 146 2.56 22.57 10.67
CA GLU A 146 2.67 21.13 10.93
C GLU A 146 1.38 20.39 10.57
N GLN A 147 0.22 20.93 10.92
CA GLN A 147 -1.09 20.44 10.49
C GLN A 147 -1.16 20.33 8.96
N LYS A 148 -0.75 21.41 8.28
CA LYS A 148 -0.73 21.44 6.81
C LYS A 148 0.25 20.43 6.23
N ALA A 149 1.46 20.32 6.80
CA ALA A 149 2.46 19.35 6.34
C ALA A 149 1.92 17.92 6.45
N TYR A 150 1.34 17.57 7.60
CA TYR A 150 0.74 16.27 7.85
C TYR A 150 -0.44 15.99 6.90
N CYS A 151 -1.40 16.91 6.81
CA CYS A 151 -2.59 16.70 5.97
C CYS A 151 -2.25 16.64 4.48
N ASN A 152 -1.25 17.40 4.00
CA ASN A 152 -0.81 17.31 2.61
C ASN A 152 -0.31 15.91 2.23
N GLU A 153 0.32 15.21 3.18
CA GLU A 153 0.84 13.86 2.95
C GLU A 153 -0.28 12.81 3.04
N PHE A 154 -1.08 12.87 4.11
CA PHE A 154 -1.95 11.78 4.52
C PHE A 154 -3.44 12.01 4.29
N VAL A 155 -3.85 13.16 3.76
CA VAL A 155 -5.24 13.43 3.38
C VAL A 155 -5.35 13.52 1.87
N LYS A 156 -6.09 12.59 1.27
CA LYS A 156 -6.29 12.50 -0.19
C LYS A 156 -7.78 12.57 -0.51
N ASN A 157 -8.17 13.53 -1.35
CA ASN A 157 -9.58 13.77 -1.69
C ASN A 157 -10.47 13.85 -0.43
N THR A 158 -10.01 14.58 0.59
CA THR A 158 -10.67 14.72 1.91
C THR A 158 -10.85 13.44 2.72
N ASN A 159 -10.14 12.37 2.36
CA ASN A 159 -10.06 11.14 3.14
C ASN A 159 -8.69 11.05 3.81
N LEU A 160 -8.68 10.89 5.14
CA LEU A 160 -7.49 10.43 5.86
C LEU A 160 -7.13 9.03 5.38
N THR A 161 -5.89 8.82 4.93
CA THR A 161 -5.43 7.51 4.47
C THR A 161 -5.13 6.59 5.66
N ARG A 162 -5.01 5.28 5.38
CA ARG A 162 -4.64 4.28 6.40
C ARG A 162 -3.27 4.59 7.00
N GLU A 163 -2.30 4.94 6.16
CA GLU A 163 -0.94 5.29 6.56
C GLU A 163 -0.94 6.55 7.44
N GLY A 164 -1.83 7.50 7.16
CA GLY A 164 -2.07 8.63 8.04
C GLY A 164 -2.47 8.19 9.43
N LEU A 165 -3.54 7.39 9.54
CA LEU A 165 -4.03 6.93 10.83
C LEU A 165 -2.95 6.13 11.59
N GLN A 166 -2.21 5.27 10.91
CA GLN A 166 -1.07 4.55 11.48
C GLN A 166 0.02 5.50 11.99
N GLN A 167 0.36 6.54 11.23
CA GLN A 167 1.31 7.56 11.66
C GLN A 167 0.80 8.34 12.87
N VAL A 168 -0.51 8.61 12.97
CA VAL A 168 -1.09 9.21 14.19
C VAL A 168 -0.87 8.31 15.40
N GLU A 169 -1.16 7.02 15.27
CA GLU A 169 -0.99 6.05 16.34
C GLU A 169 0.47 5.96 16.81
N PHE A 170 1.41 5.91 15.86
CA PHE A 170 2.85 5.97 16.15
C PHE A 170 3.23 7.24 16.89
N LEU A 171 2.90 8.42 16.36
CA LEU A 171 3.24 9.71 16.97
C LEU A 171 2.67 9.87 18.38
N LEU A 172 1.49 9.31 18.65
CA LEU A 172 0.85 9.36 19.97
C LEU A 172 1.43 8.36 20.98
N SER A 173 2.22 7.39 20.54
CA SER A 173 2.91 6.45 21.42
C SER A 173 4.25 6.97 21.95
N LEU A 174 4.83 7.95 21.26
CA LEU A 174 6.09 8.59 21.63
C LEU A 174 5.97 9.28 22.99
N SER A 175 7.08 9.32 23.72
CA SER A 175 7.19 10.21 24.88
C SER A 175 7.09 11.68 24.44
N ASP A 176 6.77 12.58 25.38
CA ASP A 176 6.68 14.02 25.08
C ASP A 176 7.99 14.55 24.47
N ASP A 177 9.14 14.09 24.96
CA ASP A 177 10.46 14.51 24.46
C ASP A 177 10.71 14.02 23.02
N GLU A 178 10.39 12.76 22.71
CA GLU A 178 10.53 12.19 21.36
C GLU A 178 9.57 12.85 20.37
N PHE A 179 8.33 13.11 20.79
CA PHE A 179 7.35 13.81 19.96
C PHE A 179 7.80 15.25 19.66
N GLN A 180 8.33 15.98 20.65
CA GLN A 180 8.90 17.32 20.40
C GLN A 180 10.10 17.27 19.45
N GLN A 181 10.98 16.28 19.61
CA GLN A 181 12.10 16.09 18.70
C GLN A 181 11.65 15.81 17.27
N ALA A 182 10.59 15.02 17.08
CA ALA A 182 10.00 14.76 15.78
C ALA A 182 9.41 16.04 15.14
N LEU A 183 8.77 16.91 15.93
CA LEU A 183 8.29 18.21 15.46
C LEU A 183 9.44 19.11 14.99
N GLU A 184 10.47 19.26 15.81
CA GLU A 184 11.63 20.11 15.50
C GLU A 184 12.37 19.67 14.23
N GLN A 185 12.34 18.37 13.93
CA GLN A 185 12.95 17.80 12.73
C GLN A 185 11.99 17.73 11.52
N GLY A 186 10.72 18.12 11.68
CA GLY A 186 9.73 18.07 10.61
C GLY A 186 9.31 16.64 10.22
N LEU A 187 9.40 15.69 11.14
CA LEU A 187 9.22 14.26 10.90
C LEU A 187 7.77 13.77 11.04
N ILE A 188 6.86 14.62 11.50
CA ILE A 188 5.44 14.24 11.69
C ILE A 188 4.74 13.79 10.41
N ALA A 189 5.15 14.34 9.26
CA ALA A 189 4.63 14.01 7.94
C ALA A 189 5.48 12.96 7.22
N ASN A 190 6.52 12.42 7.89
CA ASN A 190 7.32 11.33 7.38
C ASN A 190 6.88 10.05 8.11
N ASN A 191 6.29 9.10 7.40
CA ASN A 191 5.90 7.80 7.97
C ASN A 191 7.01 6.75 7.92
N ASN A 192 8.21 7.06 7.43
CA ASN A 192 9.36 6.16 7.34
C ASN A 192 10.64 6.95 7.69
N TRP A 193 10.97 7.00 8.98
CA TRP A 193 12.00 7.88 9.52
C TRP A 193 13.42 7.47 9.17
N ASP A 194 13.69 6.17 9.10
CA ASP A 194 15.00 5.63 8.77
C ASP A 194 15.22 5.41 7.25
N GLY A 195 14.14 5.42 6.48
CA GLY A 195 14.16 5.33 5.02
C GLY A 195 14.34 3.91 4.50
N ASP A 196 14.09 2.88 5.30
CA ASP A 196 14.32 1.48 4.92
C ASP A 196 13.17 0.85 4.12
N GLY A 197 12.01 1.51 4.14
CA GLY A 197 10.82 1.17 3.38
C GLY A 197 9.69 0.62 4.25
N PHE A 198 9.88 0.44 5.55
CA PHE A 198 8.82 0.20 6.51
C PHE A 198 8.28 1.49 7.10
N SER A 199 7.00 1.44 7.46
CA SER A 199 6.42 2.54 8.21
C SER A 199 6.84 2.50 9.68
N ASN A 200 6.98 3.66 10.32
CA ASN A 200 7.31 3.76 11.74
C ASN A 200 6.32 2.97 12.63
N TYR A 201 5.03 2.98 12.24
CA TYR A 201 3.98 2.20 12.88
C TYR A 201 4.27 0.69 12.80
N PHE A 202 4.72 0.23 11.64
CA PHE A 202 5.03 -1.18 11.41
C PHE A 202 6.21 -1.62 12.27
N ASP A 203 7.28 -0.84 12.31
CA ASP A 203 8.47 -1.17 13.11
C ASP A 203 8.14 -1.25 14.60
N GLU A 204 7.42 -0.27 15.12
CA GLU A 204 7.09 -0.17 16.55
C GLU A 204 6.06 -1.22 16.99
N PHE A 205 4.95 -1.38 16.27
CA PHE A 205 3.80 -2.14 16.77
C PHE A 205 3.61 -3.52 16.15
N ILE A 206 4.06 -3.72 14.91
CA ILE A 206 3.79 -4.96 14.16
C ILE A 206 4.98 -5.89 14.27
N SER A 207 6.13 -5.47 13.75
CA SER A 207 7.36 -6.25 13.87
C SER A 207 7.84 -6.31 15.31
N ASN A 208 7.99 -5.14 15.95
CA ASN A 208 8.61 -5.00 17.28
C ASN A 208 9.95 -5.75 17.37
N LEU A 209 10.66 -5.83 16.24
CA LEU A 209 12.03 -6.33 16.11
C LEU A 209 13.00 -5.25 15.61
N TYR A 210 12.47 -4.18 15.02
CA TYR A 210 13.22 -3.09 14.42
C TYR A 210 13.10 -1.84 15.30
N ASP A 211 14.14 -1.03 15.29
CA ASP A 211 14.13 0.30 15.88
C ASP A 211 13.76 1.25 14.74
N PRO A 212 12.68 2.05 14.83
CA PRO A 212 12.23 2.94 13.75
C PRO A 212 13.25 4.03 13.33
N LEU A 213 14.40 4.11 14.02
CA LEU A 213 15.50 5.03 13.71
C LEU A 213 16.73 4.32 13.12
N ILE A 214 16.71 3.00 13.03
CA ILE A 214 17.84 2.19 12.55
C ILE A 214 17.38 1.40 11.32
N PRO A 215 17.86 1.78 10.12
CA PRO A 215 17.44 1.12 8.88
C PRO A 215 17.62 -0.40 8.95
N ASN A 216 16.61 -1.14 8.51
CA ASN A 216 16.73 -2.55 8.19
C ASN A 216 16.77 -2.75 6.67
N ASP A 217 17.97 -2.85 6.10
CA ASP A 217 18.11 -3.09 4.68
C ASP A 217 17.65 -4.51 4.32
N ARG A 218 17.02 -4.62 3.14
CA ARG A 218 16.45 -5.88 2.66
C ARG A 218 17.15 -6.33 1.41
N TYR A 219 17.71 -7.53 1.46
CA TYR A 219 18.47 -8.13 0.37
C TYR A 219 17.84 -9.45 -0.07
N ALA A 220 17.92 -9.76 -1.35
CA ALA A 220 17.44 -11.03 -1.87
C ALA A 220 18.44 -11.71 -2.80
N ILE A 221 18.56 -13.03 -2.70
CA ILE A 221 19.27 -13.85 -3.68
C ILE A 221 18.31 -14.89 -4.22
N LEU A 222 18.04 -14.80 -5.51
CA LEU A 222 17.09 -15.66 -6.21
C LEU A 222 17.89 -16.59 -7.14
N VAL A 223 17.99 -17.86 -6.76
CA VAL A 223 18.66 -18.89 -7.57
C VAL A 223 17.60 -19.71 -8.29
N SER A 224 17.65 -19.69 -9.62
CA SER A 224 16.77 -20.49 -10.47
C SER A 224 17.60 -21.36 -11.40
N ASP A 225 17.39 -22.68 -11.32
CA ASP A 225 18.05 -23.65 -12.19
C ASP A 225 17.12 -24.14 -13.30
N ILE A 226 17.70 -24.36 -14.48
CA ILE A 226 17.08 -25.05 -15.62
C ILE A 226 17.92 -26.27 -16.09
N GLY A 227 18.89 -26.71 -15.27
CA GLY A 227 20.08 -27.44 -15.72
C GLY A 227 20.14 -28.93 -15.37
N PHE A 228 19.84 -29.74 -16.38
CA PHE A 228 20.18 -31.16 -16.59
C PHE A 228 19.96 -32.16 -15.42
N CYS A 229 18.74 -32.70 -15.34
CA CYS A 229 18.51 -34.04 -14.81
C CYS A 229 18.87 -35.11 -15.86
N PRO A 230 19.81 -36.05 -15.61
CA PRO A 230 20.23 -37.06 -16.60
C PRO A 230 19.11 -38.01 -17.04
N THR A 231 18.00 -38.06 -16.30
CA THR A 231 16.89 -38.99 -16.50
C THR A 231 15.69 -38.41 -17.24
N GLU A 232 15.66 -37.11 -17.50
CA GLU A 232 14.50 -36.42 -18.12
C GLU A 232 14.68 -36.21 -19.64
N THR A 233 13.56 -36.19 -20.37
CA THR A 233 13.52 -35.89 -21.79
C THR A 233 13.75 -34.39 -22.06
N TYR A 234 14.14 -34.02 -23.28
CA TYR A 234 14.42 -32.62 -23.65
C TYR A 234 13.23 -31.67 -23.45
N TRP A 235 11.98 -32.16 -23.56
CA TRP A 235 10.78 -31.34 -23.46
C TRP A 235 10.33 -31.13 -22.01
N GLU A 236 10.43 -32.15 -21.16
CA GLU A 236 10.22 -32.02 -19.70
C GLU A 236 11.19 -30.99 -19.10
N LYS A 237 12.45 -31.02 -19.58
CA LYS A 237 13.48 -30.04 -19.24
C LYS A 237 13.14 -28.62 -19.67
N HIS A 238 12.45 -28.43 -20.79
CA HIS A 238 12.16 -27.09 -21.32
C HIS A 238 11.02 -26.40 -20.56
N ASP A 239 10.01 -27.15 -20.15
CA ASP A 239 8.83 -26.58 -19.49
C ASP A 239 9.08 -26.28 -18.00
N GLU A 240 9.76 -27.16 -17.26
CA GLU A 240 10.14 -26.90 -15.86
C GLU A 240 11.14 -25.75 -15.75
N ALA A 241 12.06 -25.67 -16.72
CA ALA A 241 13.01 -24.58 -16.87
C ALA A 241 12.35 -23.20 -17.01
N ILE A 242 11.42 -23.10 -17.97
CA ILE A 242 10.69 -21.85 -18.25
C ILE A 242 9.90 -21.44 -17.01
N MET A 243 9.27 -22.40 -16.33
CA MET A 243 8.50 -22.14 -15.13
C MET A 243 9.39 -21.66 -13.97
N ASN A 244 10.51 -22.33 -13.66
CA ASN A 244 11.41 -21.90 -12.57
C ASN A 244 11.97 -20.49 -12.80
N TYR A 245 12.32 -20.18 -14.05
CA TYR A 245 12.78 -18.85 -14.44
C TYR A 245 11.66 -17.80 -14.33
N THR A 246 10.44 -18.15 -14.76
CA THR A 246 9.27 -17.27 -14.65
C THR A 246 8.94 -16.96 -13.20
N VAL A 247 8.94 -17.99 -12.34
CA VAL A 247 8.72 -17.85 -10.90
C VAL A 247 9.74 -16.89 -10.29
N SER A 248 11.03 -17.04 -10.59
CA SER A 248 12.06 -16.14 -10.03
C SER A 248 11.90 -14.69 -10.47
N LYS A 249 11.47 -14.46 -11.72
CA LYS A 249 11.12 -13.11 -12.20
C LYS A 249 9.90 -12.53 -11.51
N ASP A 250 8.86 -13.33 -11.31
CA ASP A 250 7.65 -12.87 -10.64
C ASP A 250 7.92 -12.55 -9.18
N ILE A 251 8.77 -13.34 -8.50
CA ILE A 251 9.24 -13.04 -7.14
C ILE A 251 10.04 -11.73 -7.12
N LYS A 252 11.01 -11.55 -8.04
CA LYS A 252 11.76 -10.30 -8.10
C LYS A 252 10.82 -9.12 -8.26
N ARG A 253 9.86 -9.22 -9.18
CA ARG A 253 8.87 -8.15 -9.40
C ARG A 253 8.05 -7.89 -8.14
N TRP A 254 7.57 -8.94 -7.47
CA TRP A 254 6.82 -8.83 -6.22
C TRP A 254 7.62 -8.11 -5.12
N LEU A 255 8.86 -8.55 -4.88
CA LEU A 255 9.72 -7.98 -3.86
C LEU A 255 9.95 -6.48 -4.09
N ILE A 256 10.10 -6.03 -5.35
CA ILE A 256 10.31 -4.61 -5.68
C ILE A 256 9.00 -3.83 -5.59
N GLU A 257 7.96 -4.29 -6.29
CA GLU A 257 6.76 -3.49 -6.51
C GLU A 257 5.80 -3.49 -5.31
N LYS A 258 5.91 -4.46 -4.41
CA LYS A 258 4.96 -4.67 -3.30
C LYS A 258 5.62 -4.67 -1.95
N GLU A 259 6.73 -5.38 -1.83
CA GLU A 259 7.42 -5.46 -0.54
C GLU A 259 8.42 -4.31 -0.37
N GLY A 260 8.81 -3.59 -1.42
CA GLY A 260 9.67 -2.41 -1.33
C GLY A 260 11.18 -2.70 -1.29
N PHE A 261 11.64 -3.88 -1.74
CA PHE A 261 13.05 -4.17 -1.88
C PHE A 261 13.70 -3.25 -2.92
N PRO A 262 14.84 -2.58 -2.61
CA PRO A 262 15.62 -1.88 -3.62
C PRO A 262 16.12 -2.85 -4.69
N GLU A 263 15.96 -2.52 -5.97
CA GLU A 263 16.32 -3.43 -7.08
C GLU A 263 17.81 -3.81 -7.03
N GLU A 264 18.68 -2.89 -6.62
CA GLU A 264 20.13 -3.08 -6.46
C GLU A 264 20.51 -4.10 -5.38
N ASN A 265 19.60 -4.36 -4.44
CA ASN A 265 19.76 -5.30 -3.33
C ASN A 265 19.28 -6.71 -3.69
N ILE A 266 18.71 -6.90 -4.89
CA ILE A 266 18.27 -8.20 -5.40
C ILE A 266 19.29 -8.74 -6.40
N ILE A 267 19.81 -9.95 -6.14
CA ILE A 267 20.73 -10.65 -7.02
C ILE A 267 20.03 -11.88 -7.60
N GLU A 268 19.70 -11.82 -8.89
CA GLU A 268 19.15 -12.95 -9.64
C GLU A 268 20.29 -13.79 -10.23
N LEU A 269 20.28 -15.09 -9.92
CA LEU A 269 21.21 -16.08 -10.44
C LEU A 269 20.39 -17.14 -11.20
N GLY A 270 20.01 -16.81 -12.43
CA GLY A 270 19.49 -17.76 -13.41
C GLY A 270 20.58 -18.32 -14.30
N GLU A 271 20.27 -19.25 -15.20
CA GLU A 271 21.27 -19.81 -16.11
C GLU A 271 21.88 -18.78 -17.08
N PRO A 272 23.19 -18.89 -17.39
CA PRO A 272 24.18 -19.85 -16.85
C PRO A 272 24.90 -19.31 -15.59
N ALA A 273 24.34 -18.29 -14.94
CA ALA A 273 24.95 -17.57 -13.82
C ALA A 273 24.69 -18.23 -12.45
N ASN A 274 23.76 -19.18 -12.34
CA ASN A 274 23.41 -19.99 -11.17
C ASN A 274 24.49 -21.00 -10.75
N THR A 275 25.77 -20.63 -10.88
CA THR A 275 26.91 -21.44 -10.42
C THR A 275 27.15 -21.24 -8.92
N PHE A 276 27.71 -22.24 -8.24
CA PHE A 276 28.05 -22.11 -6.82
C PHE A 276 29.12 -21.03 -6.55
N GLU A 277 29.98 -20.76 -7.53
CA GLU A 277 30.96 -19.67 -7.45
C GLU A 277 30.27 -18.31 -7.44
N ASN A 278 29.33 -18.08 -8.36
CA ASN A 278 28.57 -16.83 -8.38
C ASN A 278 27.66 -16.68 -7.17
N PHE A 279 27.06 -17.77 -6.69
CA PHE A 279 26.34 -17.77 -5.42
C PHE A 279 27.25 -17.34 -4.25
N THR A 280 28.47 -17.86 -4.19
CA THR A 280 29.45 -17.44 -3.16
C THR A 280 29.82 -15.96 -3.30
N LYS A 281 30.02 -15.47 -4.53
CA LYS A 281 30.30 -14.05 -4.79
C LYS A 281 29.13 -13.14 -4.41
N ALA A 282 27.90 -13.58 -4.65
CA ALA A 282 26.69 -12.85 -4.25
C ALA A 282 26.62 -12.74 -2.72
N MET A 283 26.88 -13.83 -2.00
CA MET A 283 26.98 -13.83 -0.53
C MET A 283 28.11 -12.92 -0.04
N ASP A 284 29.28 -12.94 -0.69
CA ASP A 284 30.39 -12.05 -0.36
C ASP A 284 30.07 -10.56 -0.65
N LYS A 285 29.15 -10.26 -1.58
CA LYS A 285 28.67 -8.91 -1.83
C LYS A 285 27.76 -8.45 -0.69
N ILE A 286 26.76 -9.25 -0.32
CA ILE A 286 25.84 -8.93 0.77
C ILE A 286 26.57 -8.85 2.11
N ALA A 287 27.50 -9.78 2.42
CA ALA A 287 28.28 -9.77 3.66
C ALA A 287 29.11 -8.48 3.89
N LYS A 288 29.36 -7.68 2.85
CA LYS A 288 30.12 -6.43 2.96
C LYS A 288 29.25 -5.22 3.28
N VAL A 289 27.96 -5.30 3.00
CA VAL A 289 27.03 -4.18 3.14
C VAL A 289 26.00 -4.44 4.23
N SER A 290 25.67 -5.70 4.49
CA SER A 290 24.68 -6.07 5.50
C SER A 290 25.20 -6.03 6.93
N ASP A 291 24.32 -5.69 7.87
CA ASP A 291 24.56 -5.69 9.31
C ASP A 291 23.48 -6.44 10.10
N GLU A 292 23.55 -6.42 11.43
CA GLU A 292 22.68 -7.18 12.33
C GLU A 292 21.21 -6.75 12.38
N ASN A 293 20.82 -5.69 11.68
CA ASN A 293 19.44 -5.23 11.56
C ASN A 293 18.76 -5.73 10.29
N ASP A 294 19.55 -6.10 9.28
CA ASP A 294 19.05 -6.44 7.96
C ASP A 294 18.36 -7.79 7.87
N ILE A 295 17.52 -7.95 6.85
CA ILE A 295 16.93 -9.22 6.45
C ILE A 295 17.53 -9.65 5.11
N VAL A 296 17.87 -10.93 4.99
CA VAL A 296 18.28 -11.50 3.70
C VAL A 296 17.40 -12.69 3.34
N TYR A 297 16.67 -12.54 2.24
CA TYR A 297 15.86 -13.60 1.64
C TYR A 297 16.67 -14.40 0.61
N ILE A 298 16.60 -15.73 0.67
CA ILE A 298 17.28 -16.64 -0.24
C ILE A 298 16.27 -17.64 -0.78
N SER A 299 16.06 -17.60 -2.09
CA SER A 299 15.23 -18.59 -2.79
C SER A 299 16.11 -19.52 -3.60
N LEU A 300 16.00 -20.82 -3.34
CA LEU A 300 16.67 -21.89 -4.08
C LEU A 300 15.61 -22.73 -4.81
N VAL A 301 15.47 -22.49 -6.12
CA VAL A 301 14.53 -23.22 -6.98
C VAL A 301 15.32 -24.01 -8.02
N GLY A 302 15.22 -25.33 -7.99
CA GLY A 302 15.94 -26.19 -8.93
C GLY A 302 15.96 -27.66 -8.55
N HIS A 303 16.87 -28.41 -9.15
CA HIS A 303 17.06 -29.81 -8.80
C HIS A 303 17.82 -29.98 -7.48
N GLY A 304 17.64 -31.14 -6.85
CA GLY A 304 18.34 -31.51 -5.63
C GLY A 304 18.20 -32.98 -5.32
N GLY A 305 18.82 -33.38 -4.22
CA GLY A 305 18.74 -34.72 -3.69
C GLY A 305 19.02 -34.71 -2.20
N ASN A 306 19.00 -35.90 -1.60
CA ASN A 306 19.21 -36.00 -0.16
C ASN A 306 20.60 -35.45 0.23
N GLY A 307 20.59 -34.31 0.92
CA GLY A 307 21.75 -33.59 1.43
C GLY A 307 22.32 -32.51 0.50
N PHE A 308 21.81 -32.33 -0.73
CA PHE A 308 22.40 -31.40 -1.69
C PHE A 308 21.40 -30.65 -2.58
N PHE A 309 21.83 -29.48 -3.05
CA PHE A 309 21.19 -28.70 -4.11
C PHE A 309 22.06 -28.65 -5.36
N CYS A 310 21.46 -28.61 -6.55
CA CYS A 310 22.18 -28.52 -7.81
C CYS A 310 22.46 -27.06 -8.18
N PHE A 311 23.73 -26.74 -8.47
CA PHE A 311 24.12 -25.47 -9.08
C PHE A 311 24.69 -25.74 -10.47
N GLU A 312 24.56 -24.80 -11.39
CA GLU A 312 25.08 -24.96 -12.75
C GLU A 312 26.60 -25.15 -12.77
N ASN A 313 27.07 -26.04 -13.64
CA ASN A 313 28.48 -26.27 -13.88
C ASN A 313 28.74 -26.88 -15.26
N LYS A 314 29.31 -26.05 -16.14
CA LYS A 314 29.64 -26.41 -17.53
C LYS A 314 30.62 -27.57 -17.67
N ASP A 315 31.43 -27.85 -16.64
CA ASP A 315 32.53 -28.82 -16.71
C ASP A 315 32.26 -30.13 -15.94
N ASN A 316 31.17 -30.20 -15.16
CA ASN A 316 30.83 -31.41 -14.40
C ASN A 316 29.32 -31.51 -14.13
N PRO A 317 28.60 -32.49 -14.72
CA PRO A 317 27.16 -32.69 -14.52
C PRO A 317 26.77 -33.16 -13.11
N ASN A 318 27.74 -33.42 -12.21
CA ASN A 318 27.53 -33.74 -10.79
C ASN A 318 27.86 -32.53 -9.88
N SER A 319 27.46 -31.32 -10.26
CA SER A 319 27.72 -30.06 -9.55
C SER A 319 26.85 -29.83 -8.31
N TRP A 320 26.55 -30.91 -7.62
CA TRP A 320 25.76 -30.93 -6.40
C TRP A 320 26.56 -30.24 -5.30
N ARG A 321 25.88 -29.48 -4.45
CA ARG A 321 26.49 -28.81 -3.30
C ARG A 321 25.75 -29.23 -2.04
N TRP A 322 26.51 -29.86 -1.15
CA TRP A 322 26.01 -30.25 0.16
C TRP A 322 25.47 -29.03 0.91
N TYR A 323 24.32 -29.17 1.55
CA TYR A 323 23.74 -28.10 2.36
C TYR A 323 24.68 -27.63 3.48
N THR A 324 25.54 -28.52 4.01
CA THR A 324 26.60 -28.14 4.97
C THR A 324 27.62 -27.18 4.37
N ARG A 325 27.88 -27.25 3.07
CA ARG A 325 28.76 -26.31 2.36
C ARG A 325 28.04 -25.00 2.06
N ILE A 326 26.75 -25.06 1.71
CA ILE A 326 25.90 -23.87 1.54
C ILE A 326 25.83 -23.10 2.87
N SER A 327 25.54 -23.77 4.00
CA SER A 327 25.50 -23.18 5.34
C SER A 327 26.78 -22.38 5.67
N LYS A 328 27.96 -22.94 5.39
CA LYS A 328 29.25 -22.26 5.61
C LYS A 328 29.43 -20.98 4.79
N VAL A 329 28.79 -20.89 3.61
CA VAL A 329 28.79 -19.65 2.83
C VAL A 329 27.80 -18.65 3.45
N LEU A 330 26.64 -19.12 3.89
CA LEU A 330 25.63 -18.30 4.55
C LEU A 330 26.12 -17.73 5.90
N ASP A 331 27.01 -18.42 6.61
CA ASP A 331 27.62 -17.96 7.88
C ASP A 331 28.44 -16.66 7.73
N LYS A 332 28.74 -16.25 6.49
CA LYS A 332 29.44 -14.98 6.21
C LYS A 332 28.55 -13.75 6.39
N ILE A 333 27.23 -13.91 6.25
CA ILE A 333 26.28 -12.79 6.33
C ILE A 333 26.13 -12.36 7.80
N ASN A 334 26.11 -11.05 8.04
CA ASN A 334 25.60 -10.49 9.28
C ASN A 334 24.19 -9.98 8.97
N CYS A 335 23.19 -10.46 9.70
CA CYS A 335 21.79 -10.10 9.50
C CYS A 335 21.00 -10.42 10.76
N LYS A 336 19.83 -9.79 10.89
CA LYS A 336 18.82 -10.13 11.90
C LYS A 336 18.33 -11.56 11.68
N ALA A 337 18.04 -11.91 10.43
CA ALA A 337 17.70 -13.28 10.03
C ALA A 337 17.97 -13.54 8.56
N LEU A 338 18.19 -14.83 8.24
CA LEU A 338 18.00 -15.33 6.88
C LEU A 338 16.64 -16.00 6.77
N ILE A 339 15.94 -15.72 5.68
CA ILE A 339 14.72 -16.42 5.28
C ILE A 339 15.08 -17.26 4.07
N ILE A 340 14.96 -18.58 4.16
CA ILE A 340 15.47 -19.50 3.14
C ILE A 340 14.34 -20.40 2.67
N THR A 341 14.00 -20.33 1.38
CA THR A 341 13.02 -21.21 0.74
C THR A 341 13.74 -22.15 -0.23
N ILE A 342 13.35 -23.42 -0.22
CA ILE A 342 14.01 -24.47 -1.02
C ILE A 342 12.96 -25.35 -1.71
N ASP A 343 12.82 -25.14 -3.02
CA ASP A 343 12.08 -26.00 -3.94
C ASP A 343 13.07 -26.88 -4.68
N ALA A 344 13.23 -28.11 -4.20
CA ALA A 344 14.03 -29.16 -4.78
C ALA A 344 13.59 -30.54 -4.26
N CYS A 345 13.92 -31.61 -4.97
CA CYS A 345 13.70 -32.97 -4.48
C CYS A 345 14.46 -33.22 -3.18
N TYR A 346 13.80 -33.89 -2.22
CA TYR A 346 14.38 -34.26 -0.91
C TYR A 346 14.87 -33.07 -0.09
N SER A 347 14.30 -31.88 -0.34
CA SER A 347 14.74 -30.61 0.25
C SER A 347 14.67 -30.58 1.76
N GLY A 348 13.82 -31.40 2.41
CA GLY A 348 13.77 -31.53 3.87
C GLY A 348 15.09 -31.97 4.51
N SER A 349 16.00 -32.59 3.74
CA SER A 349 17.37 -32.88 4.17
C SER A 349 18.23 -31.62 4.41
N ALA A 350 17.76 -30.44 3.99
CA ALA A 350 18.40 -29.15 4.22
C ALA A 350 18.10 -28.55 5.59
N ILE A 351 17.02 -28.97 6.26
CA ILE A 351 16.54 -28.37 7.51
C ILE A 351 17.63 -28.37 8.58
N GLU A 352 18.19 -29.54 8.91
CA GLU A 352 19.23 -29.67 9.95
C GLU A 352 20.49 -28.83 9.66
N PRO A 353 21.14 -28.95 8.48
CA PRO A 353 22.39 -28.24 8.24
C PRO A 353 22.22 -26.74 8.02
N LEU A 354 21.06 -26.29 7.54
CA LEU A 354 20.83 -24.87 7.28
C LEU A 354 20.28 -24.12 8.49
N SER A 355 19.48 -24.75 9.36
CA SER A 355 18.90 -24.09 10.54
C SER A 355 19.93 -23.76 11.63
N LYS A 356 21.06 -24.48 11.68
CA LYS A 356 22.11 -24.34 12.71
C LYS A 356 23.22 -23.35 12.34
N GLY A 357 22.84 -22.24 11.71
CA GLY A 357 23.78 -21.20 11.27
C GLY A 357 24.38 -20.36 12.38
N LYS A 358 25.36 -19.50 12.02
CA LYS A 358 25.90 -18.46 12.90
C LYS A 358 24.82 -17.45 13.34
N GLN A 359 24.03 -16.97 12.39
CA GLN A 359 22.92 -16.03 12.57
C GLN A 359 21.58 -16.77 12.55
N PRO A 360 20.48 -16.17 13.03
CA PRO A 360 19.15 -16.78 12.97
C PRO A 360 18.72 -17.11 11.54
N ARG A 361 18.12 -18.27 11.35
CA ARG A 361 17.66 -18.73 10.03
C ARG A 361 16.30 -19.41 10.12
N ILE A 362 15.39 -18.94 9.28
CA ILE A 362 14.09 -19.55 9.02
C ILE A 362 14.26 -20.35 7.72
N VAL A 363 14.09 -21.67 7.79
CA VAL A 363 14.29 -22.58 6.65
C VAL A 363 12.98 -23.26 6.31
N MET A 364 12.57 -23.12 5.06
CA MET A 364 11.34 -23.68 4.50
C MET A 364 11.70 -24.59 3.33
N THR A 365 11.21 -25.82 3.35
CA THR A 365 11.49 -26.80 2.31
C THR A 365 10.21 -27.38 1.77
N GLN A 366 10.15 -27.64 0.46
CA GLN A 366 8.94 -28.14 -0.20
C GLN A 366 8.53 -29.54 0.26
N THR A 367 9.51 -30.35 0.67
CA THR A 367 9.34 -31.78 0.93
C THR A 367 10.09 -32.20 2.19
N THR A 368 9.80 -33.41 2.69
CA THR A 368 10.62 -34.11 3.68
C THR A 368 11.88 -34.69 3.02
N ALA A 369 12.85 -35.15 3.82
CA ALA A 369 14.14 -35.64 3.33
C ALA A 369 14.07 -36.95 2.51
N ASP A 370 12.93 -37.61 2.50
CA ASP A 370 12.67 -38.91 1.86
C ASP A 370 11.72 -38.81 0.65
N ARG A 371 11.28 -37.60 0.27
CA ARG A 371 10.28 -37.41 -0.79
C ARG A 371 10.78 -36.55 -1.95
N PRO A 372 10.37 -36.86 -3.19
CA PRO A 372 10.67 -36.00 -4.34
C PRO A 372 9.81 -34.73 -4.31
N GLY A 373 10.32 -33.68 -4.95
CA GLY A 373 9.70 -32.36 -5.08
C GLY A 373 9.58 -31.96 -6.55
N GLY A 374 9.44 -30.65 -6.82
CA GLY A 374 9.37 -30.07 -8.16
C GLY A 374 8.26 -29.03 -8.31
N ASN A 375 8.23 -28.33 -9.44
CA ASN A 375 7.20 -27.33 -9.77
C ASN A 375 7.23 -25.99 -9.00
N ALA A 376 8.28 -25.72 -8.20
CA ALA A 376 8.46 -24.45 -7.47
C ALA A 376 7.24 -24.01 -6.62
N GLU A 377 6.46 -24.98 -6.11
CA GLU A 377 5.18 -24.69 -5.47
C GLU A 377 5.33 -23.98 -4.13
N LEU A 378 6.34 -24.34 -3.32
CA LEU A 378 6.49 -23.72 -2.00
C LEU A 378 6.76 -22.24 -2.14
N VAL A 379 7.76 -21.87 -2.93
CA VAL A 379 8.16 -20.48 -3.11
C VAL A 379 7.02 -19.67 -3.72
N ARG A 380 6.33 -20.23 -4.71
CA ARG A 380 5.18 -19.57 -5.34
C ARG A 380 4.08 -19.30 -4.33
N TYR A 381 3.65 -20.31 -3.57
CA TYR A 381 2.57 -20.15 -2.61
C TYR A 381 2.95 -19.31 -1.39
N PHE A 382 4.22 -19.35 -1.00
CA PHE A 382 4.76 -18.50 0.05
C PHE A 382 4.63 -17.03 -0.34
N ILE A 383 5.12 -16.65 -1.52
CA ILE A 383 5.06 -15.26 -1.98
C ILE A 383 3.63 -14.80 -2.25
N THR A 384 2.79 -15.64 -2.85
CA THR A 384 1.37 -15.29 -3.03
C THR A 384 0.61 -15.18 -1.72
N GLY A 385 1.05 -15.92 -0.69
CA GLY A 385 0.42 -15.93 0.61
C GLY A 385 0.67 -14.66 1.41
N LEU A 386 1.77 -13.94 1.14
CA LEU A 386 2.08 -12.63 1.74
C LEU A 386 1.02 -11.56 1.43
N ALA A 387 0.16 -11.81 0.44
CA ALA A 387 -0.87 -10.89 -0.02
C ALA A 387 -2.30 -11.41 0.17
N ASP A 388 -2.47 -12.58 0.80
CA ASP A 388 -3.79 -13.16 1.00
C ASP A 388 -4.30 -12.82 2.41
N PRO A 389 -5.32 -11.97 2.56
CA PRO A 389 -5.87 -11.64 3.87
C PRO A 389 -6.49 -12.85 4.58
N ASP A 390 -6.82 -13.95 3.86
CA ASP A 390 -7.30 -15.19 4.47
C ASP A 390 -6.19 -15.98 5.20
N ILE A 391 -4.94 -15.52 5.08
CA ILE A 391 -3.76 -16.09 5.75
C ILE A 391 -3.36 -15.28 7.00
N ASP A 392 -3.85 -14.05 7.17
CA ASP A 392 -3.65 -13.22 8.37
C ASP A 392 -4.37 -13.86 9.57
N LYS A 393 -3.63 -14.55 10.43
CA LYS A 393 -4.21 -15.33 11.52
C LYS A 393 -4.39 -14.53 12.78
N ASP A 394 -3.47 -13.63 13.07
CA ASP A 394 -3.56 -12.78 14.26
C ASP A 394 -4.43 -11.53 14.02
N GLY A 395 -4.80 -11.26 12.76
CA GLY A 395 -5.69 -10.18 12.37
C GLY A 395 -5.04 -8.81 12.50
N ASN A 396 -3.70 -8.74 12.53
CA ASN A 396 -2.97 -7.48 12.65
C ASN A 396 -2.94 -6.68 11.33
N GLY A 397 -3.38 -7.28 10.23
CA GLY A 397 -3.45 -6.69 8.89
C GLY A 397 -2.18 -6.87 8.05
N PHE A 398 -1.21 -7.67 8.50
CA PHE A 398 0.08 -7.97 7.88
C PHE A 398 0.34 -9.48 7.93
N ILE A 399 1.08 -10.01 6.95
CA ILE A 399 1.37 -11.45 6.87
C ILE A 399 2.82 -11.73 7.26
N SER A 400 3.02 -12.36 8.40
CA SER A 400 4.35 -12.81 8.85
C SER A 400 4.89 -13.95 7.98
N VAL A 401 6.20 -14.19 8.02
CA VAL A 401 6.85 -15.32 7.32
C VAL A 401 6.21 -16.65 7.70
N LYS A 402 5.82 -16.83 8.97
CA LYS A 402 5.18 -18.07 9.41
C LYS A 402 3.77 -18.23 8.86
N GLU A 403 2.97 -17.16 8.86
CA GLU A 403 1.63 -17.18 8.29
C GLU A 403 1.68 -17.51 6.80
N ALA A 404 2.54 -16.82 6.05
CA ALA A 404 2.78 -17.10 4.64
C ALA A 404 3.19 -18.57 4.40
N PHE A 405 4.06 -19.13 5.24
CA PHE A 405 4.41 -20.56 5.15
C PHE A 405 3.22 -21.49 5.42
N ILE A 406 2.41 -21.20 6.45
CA ILE A 406 1.24 -22.02 6.77
C ILE A 406 0.22 -21.95 5.64
N GLY A 407 -0.01 -20.77 5.08
CA GLY A 407 -0.80 -20.59 3.87
C GLY A 407 -0.27 -21.41 2.71
N ALA A 408 1.05 -21.37 2.44
CA ALA A 408 1.69 -22.17 1.41
C ALA A 408 1.55 -23.69 1.65
N ARG A 409 1.61 -24.13 2.91
CA ARG A 409 1.41 -25.53 3.28
C ARG A 409 -0.03 -25.98 3.06
N ARG A 410 -1.02 -25.17 3.44
CA ARG A 410 -2.44 -25.40 3.11
C ARG A 410 -2.63 -25.43 1.59
N ALA A 411 -1.87 -24.59 0.89
CA ALA A 411 -1.91 -24.47 -0.55
C ALA A 411 -1.50 -25.79 -1.23
N ILE A 412 -0.34 -26.29 -0.85
CA ILE A 412 0.23 -27.54 -1.35
C ILE A 412 -0.63 -28.75 -0.93
N ALA A 413 -1.18 -28.75 0.28
CA ALA A 413 -2.06 -29.82 0.75
C ALA A 413 -3.29 -29.99 -0.14
N TYR A 414 -3.92 -28.88 -0.56
CA TYR A 414 -5.03 -28.93 -1.49
C TYR A 414 -4.62 -29.54 -2.83
N ASN A 415 -3.51 -29.08 -3.41
CA ASN A 415 -3.02 -29.60 -4.69
C ASN A 415 -2.71 -31.10 -4.62
N GLU A 416 -2.09 -31.55 -3.53
CA GLU A 416 -1.81 -32.96 -3.33
C GLU A 416 -3.09 -33.79 -3.14
N LYS A 417 -4.09 -33.27 -2.42
CA LYS A 417 -5.42 -33.90 -2.31
C LYS A 417 -6.06 -34.08 -3.69
N MET A 418 -5.97 -33.09 -4.56
CA MET A 418 -6.47 -33.19 -5.94
C MET A 418 -5.63 -34.13 -6.79
N ARG A 419 -4.29 -34.09 -6.66
CA ARG A 419 -3.38 -34.97 -7.39
C ARG A 419 -3.61 -36.45 -7.04
N MET A 420 -3.83 -36.75 -5.76
CA MET A 420 -4.22 -38.09 -5.29
C MET A 420 -5.57 -38.54 -5.88
N LYS A 421 -6.54 -37.62 -5.98
CA LYS A 421 -7.88 -37.92 -6.52
C LYS A 421 -7.88 -38.15 -8.04
N GLU A 422 -7.20 -37.29 -8.80
CA GLU A 422 -7.22 -37.27 -10.26
C GLU A 422 -6.21 -38.24 -10.88
N PHE A 423 -4.98 -38.28 -10.34
CA PHE A 423 -3.87 -39.03 -10.92
C PHE A 423 -3.51 -40.30 -10.14
N ARG A 424 -4.22 -40.60 -9.04
CA ARG A 424 -4.01 -41.79 -8.19
C ARG A 424 -2.60 -41.88 -7.61
N VAL A 425 -2.00 -40.74 -7.31
CA VAL A 425 -0.72 -40.64 -6.60
C VAL A 425 -0.89 -41.21 -5.19
N SER A 426 0.12 -41.94 -4.71
CA SER A 426 0.11 -42.54 -3.37
C SER A 426 0.42 -41.51 -2.27
N LYS A 427 0.06 -41.80 -1.01
CA LYS A 427 0.34 -40.89 0.12
C LYS A 427 1.86 -40.77 0.40
N GLU A 428 2.64 -41.73 -0.07
CA GLU A 428 4.09 -41.76 0.02
C GLU A 428 4.76 -40.78 -0.96
N GLU A 429 4.06 -40.37 -2.02
CA GLU A 429 4.57 -39.51 -3.09
C GLU A 429 4.13 -38.04 -2.99
N ILE A 430 3.24 -37.70 -2.05
CA ILE A 430 2.78 -36.33 -1.86
C ILE A 430 3.88 -35.44 -1.26
N LYS A 431 3.91 -34.18 -1.65
CA LYS A 431 4.82 -33.19 -1.06
C LYS A 431 4.37 -32.83 0.35
N ILE A 432 5.32 -32.80 1.28
CA ILE A 432 5.09 -32.40 2.67
C ILE A 432 6.07 -31.27 2.98
N PRO A 433 5.63 -29.99 2.93
CA PRO A 433 6.48 -28.88 3.31
C PRO A 433 6.98 -28.99 4.75
N GLN A 434 8.22 -28.59 5.00
CA GLN A 434 8.83 -28.55 6.32
C GLN A 434 9.28 -27.13 6.65
N PHE A 435 9.37 -26.87 7.95
CA PHE A 435 9.67 -25.56 8.52
C PHE A 435 10.66 -25.73 9.66
N ALA A 436 11.62 -24.83 9.75
CA ALA A 436 12.48 -24.72 10.92
C ALA A 436 12.76 -23.25 11.23
N ASP A 437 12.46 -22.88 12.48
CA ASP A 437 12.71 -21.56 13.05
C ASP A 437 13.21 -21.73 14.50
N PRO A 438 14.48 -22.13 14.69
CA PRO A 438 15.02 -22.45 16.01
C PRO A 438 15.09 -21.23 16.96
N HIS A 439 14.90 -20.02 16.43
CA HIS A 439 14.94 -18.77 17.19
C HIS A 439 13.56 -18.16 17.44
N ASN A 440 12.48 -18.77 16.92
CA ASN A 440 11.10 -18.29 17.05
C ASN A 440 10.92 -16.84 16.56
N LEU A 441 11.50 -16.52 15.40
CA LEU A 441 11.42 -15.18 14.80
C LEU A 441 10.36 -15.07 13.72
N SER A 442 9.88 -16.17 13.16
CA SER A 442 9.03 -16.18 11.97
C SER A 442 7.63 -15.60 12.16
N ASP A 443 7.13 -15.53 13.39
CA ASP A 443 5.89 -14.82 13.74
C ASP A 443 6.06 -13.29 13.77
N LYS A 444 7.30 -12.80 13.74
CA LYS A 444 7.65 -11.38 13.90
C LYS A 444 8.46 -10.81 12.74
N ILE A 445 8.95 -11.67 11.86
CA ILE A 445 9.66 -11.28 10.65
C ILE A 445 8.67 -11.29 9.50
N TYR A 446 8.73 -10.22 8.71
CA TYR A 446 7.92 -10.00 7.53
C TYR A 446 8.84 -9.77 6.33
N ILE A 447 8.38 -10.11 5.13
CA ILE A 447 9.14 -9.81 3.91
C ILE A 447 9.02 -8.31 3.59
N GLY A 448 7.83 -7.75 3.77
CA GLY A 448 7.62 -6.32 3.80
C GLY A 448 6.35 -5.91 4.53
N ASP A 449 5.97 -4.63 4.45
CA ASP A 449 4.82 -4.05 5.14
C ASP A 449 3.58 -3.93 4.23
N TYR A 450 3.51 -4.74 3.17
CA TYR A 450 2.37 -4.77 2.25
C TYR A 450 1.09 -5.24 2.95
N THR A 451 -0.01 -4.49 2.78
CA THR A 451 -1.27 -4.76 3.48
C THR A 451 -2.53 -4.57 2.64
N GLU A 452 -2.41 -4.43 1.32
CA GLU A 452 -3.59 -4.22 0.47
C GLU A 452 -4.35 -5.54 0.20
N PRO A 453 -5.70 -5.55 0.32
CA PRO A 453 -6.52 -6.74 0.14
C PRO A 453 -6.86 -7.04 -1.33
N GLU A 454 -6.41 -6.25 -2.30
CA GLU A 454 -6.74 -6.49 -3.69
C GLU A 454 -5.86 -7.60 -4.27
N ARG A 455 -6.51 -8.63 -4.84
CA ARG A 455 -5.85 -9.62 -5.71
C ARG A 455 -5.35 -8.91 -6.97
N ASP A 456 -4.21 -8.23 -6.85
CA ASP A 456 -3.50 -7.53 -7.91
C ASP A 456 -3.36 -8.45 -9.15
N ARG A 457 -3.27 -7.90 -10.35
CA ARG A 457 -2.98 -8.67 -11.56
C ARG A 457 -1.66 -9.45 -11.46
N ILE A 458 -0.69 -8.93 -10.72
CA ILE A 458 0.59 -9.61 -10.46
C ILE A 458 0.36 -10.89 -9.66
N ILE A 459 -0.43 -10.76 -8.58
CA ILE A 459 -0.91 -11.85 -7.74
C ILE A 459 -1.70 -12.81 -8.62
N LYS A 460 -2.68 -12.34 -9.39
CA LYS A 460 -3.49 -13.16 -10.28
C LYS A 460 -2.66 -13.98 -11.29
N GLY A 461 -1.61 -13.40 -11.89
CA GLY A 461 -0.69 -14.14 -12.76
C GLY A 461 0.06 -15.27 -12.04
N LEU A 462 0.41 -15.05 -10.76
CA LEU A 462 0.96 -16.09 -9.90
C LEU A 462 -0.11 -17.13 -9.48
N TYR A 463 -1.38 -16.74 -9.30
CA TYR A 463 -2.49 -17.62 -8.89
C TYR A 463 -3.09 -18.46 -10.03
N ASP A 464 -3.15 -17.94 -11.27
CA ASP A 464 -3.94 -18.50 -12.39
C ASP A 464 -3.47 -19.88 -12.90
N TRP A 465 -2.40 -20.47 -12.35
CA TRP A 465 -1.88 -21.76 -12.78
C TRP A 465 -2.37 -22.97 -11.98
N TYR A 466 -2.92 -22.81 -10.78
CA TYR A 466 -3.37 -23.94 -9.96
C TYR A 466 -4.62 -23.62 -9.14
N PHE A 467 -5.44 -24.65 -8.98
CA PHE A 467 -6.84 -24.66 -8.57
C PHE A 467 -7.08 -24.03 -7.19
N TRP A 468 -7.61 -22.80 -7.15
CA TRP A 468 -8.13 -22.18 -5.91
C TRP A 468 -9.60 -21.75 -6.02
N GLU A 469 -10.35 -22.25 -7.00
CA GLU A 469 -11.79 -21.90 -7.12
C GLU A 469 -12.61 -22.33 -5.88
N ASP A 470 -12.14 -23.34 -5.14
CA ASP A 470 -12.79 -23.89 -3.93
C ASP A 470 -12.18 -23.40 -2.59
N GLY A 471 -11.14 -22.56 -2.61
CA GLY A 471 -10.47 -22.02 -1.42
C GLY A 471 -9.40 -22.92 -0.75
N LEU A 472 -8.62 -22.36 0.19
CA LEU A 472 -7.59 -23.04 0.99
C LEU A 472 -8.19 -24.15 1.87
N LEU A 473 -7.51 -25.31 1.98
CA LEU A 473 -7.85 -26.29 3.01
C LEU A 473 -7.75 -25.67 4.41
N SER A 474 -8.57 -26.13 5.35
CA SER A 474 -8.38 -25.78 6.75
C SER A 474 -7.06 -26.36 7.29
N GLU A 475 -6.57 -25.82 8.41
CA GLU A 475 -5.37 -26.36 9.07
C GLU A 475 -5.58 -27.79 9.56
N GLU A 476 -6.78 -28.12 10.04
CA GLU A 476 -7.11 -29.47 10.48
C GLU A 476 -7.05 -30.46 9.31
N GLU A 477 -7.68 -30.14 8.18
CA GLU A 477 -7.58 -30.96 6.96
C GLU A 477 -6.15 -31.07 6.43
N THR A 478 -5.38 -29.99 6.55
CA THR A 478 -3.98 -29.95 6.15
C THR A 478 -3.13 -30.89 7.01
N ASP A 479 -3.32 -30.85 8.34
CA ASP A 479 -2.63 -31.69 9.30
C ASP A 479 -3.04 -33.17 9.18
N GLU A 480 -4.31 -33.46 8.86
CA GLU A 480 -4.76 -34.83 8.57
C GLU A 480 -4.06 -35.42 7.33
N LEU A 481 -3.87 -34.60 6.29
CA LEU A 481 -3.26 -35.03 5.05
C LEU A 481 -1.73 -35.14 5.18
N LEU A 482 -1.08 -34.06 5.61
CA LEU A 482 0.37 -33.89 5.60
C LEU A 482 1.05 -34.31 6.91
N GLY A 483 0.29 -34.52 7.98
CA GLY A 483 0.82 -34.67 9.34
C GLY A 483 1.14 -33.31 9.96
N LYS A 484 0.99 -33.17 11.27
CA LYS A 484 1.24 -31.91 12.01
C LYS A 484 2.67 -31.40 11.79
N LEU A 485 2.83 -30.08 11.77
CA LEU A 485 4.16 -29.48 11.87
C LEU A 485 4.77 -29.82 13.22
N GLU A 486 5.96 -30.41 13.19
CA GLU A 486 6.78 -30.56 14.39
C GLU A 486 7.62 -29.29 14.54
N ASN A 487 7.66 -28.72 15.75
CA ASN A 487 8.45 -27.52 16.08
C ASN A 487 9.94 -27.82 16.14
#